data_AF-A0A2T7M5K1-F1
#
_entry.id   AF-A0A2T7M5K1-F1
#
_cell.length_a   1.000
_cell.length_b   1.000
_cell.length_c   1.000
_cell.angle_alpha   90.00
_cell.angle_beta   90.00
_cell.angle_gamma   90.00
#
_symmetry.space_group_name_H-M   'P 1'
#
loop_
_entity.id
_entity.type
_entity.pdbx_description
1 polymer ?
#
loop_
_entity_poly.entity_id
_entity_poly.type
_entity_poly.pdbx_seq_one_letter_code
_entity_poly.pdbx_strand_id
1 'polypeptide(L)'
;MSGIPPQSHEHPHAHDMTRSGRMNLMAEHDAPARTDLSDLVRARRQELRLSLRAVQDRTVEPDTGDPLLKYSWIDRLEKGQPVIPPQYPQLKALASALDLSLGAVQDAAGAQFFGIDTVWSESHEARALVRRADRMTPEQLEQLRRLIDAIAPPE
;
A
#
# COMPACT_ATOMS: atom_id res chain seq x y z
N MET A 1 8.27 61.02 -36.68
CA MET A 1 7.76 59.66 -36.91
C MET A 1 6.72 59.37 -35.84
N SER A 2 5.53 59.00 -36.32
CA SER A 2 4.27 58.61 -35.70
C SER A 2 4.15 58.47 -34.18
N GLY A 3 3.26 59.28 -33.61
CA GLY A 3 2.42 58.92 -32.47
C GLY A 3 0.96 59.12 -32.86
N ILE A 4 0.12 58.08 -32.77
CA ILE A 4 -1.34 58.08 -32.93
C ILE A 4 -1.89 56.90 -32.06
N PRO A 5 -3.17 56.87 -31.61
CA PRO A 5 -3.66 57.08 -30.22
C PRO A 5 -4.61 55.90 -29.84
N PRO A 6 -5.86 56.02 -29.31
CA PRO A 6 -6.49 56.86 -28.28
C PRO A 6 -7.20 56.04 -27.17
N GLN A 7 -7.83 56.75 -26.22
CA GLN A 7 -8.78 56.27 -25.21
C GLN A 7 -10.15 55.86 -25.81
N SER A 8 -10.84 54.89 -25.19
CA SER A 8 -12.09 55.12 -24.40
C SER A 8 -12.93 53.85 -24.27
N HIS A 9 -13.31 53.56 -23.02
CA HIS A 9 -14.37 52.65 -22.61
C HIS A 9 -15.75 53.14 -23.08
N GLU A 10 -16.67 52.21 -23.37
CA GLU A 10 -17.95 52.10 -22.66
C GLU A 10 -18.70 50.80 -23.02
N HIS A 11 -19.29 50.19 -21.99
CA HIS A 11 -20.13 48.99 -22.05
C HIS A 11 -21.53 49.28 -22.61
N PRO A 12 -22.29 48.23 -22.96
CA PRO A 12 -23.52 48.04 -22.20
C PRO A 12 -23.80 46.60 -21.73
N HIS A 13 -24.39 46.54 -20.53
CA HIS A 13 -25.00 45.39 -19.86
C HIS A 13 -26.35 45.00 -20.49
N ALA A 14 -26.61 43.69 -20.62
CA ALA A 14 -27.92 43.00 -20.48
C ALA A 14 -27.72 41.53 -20.88
N HIS A 15 -28.32 40.49 -20.32
CA HIS A 15 -29.12 40.26 -19.13
C HIS A 15 -29.07 38.74 -18.89
N ASP A 16 -29.31 38.36 -17.66
CA ASP A 16 -29.30 37.01 -17.10
C ASP A 16 -30.35 36.05 -17.70
N MET A 17 -30.14 34.76 -17.39
CA MET A 17 -31.05 33.61 -17.43
C MET A 17 -31.01 32.72 -18.68
N THR A 18 -30.34 31.56 -18.59
CA THR A 18 -31.02 30.28 -18.24
C THR A 18 -30.00 29.18 -17.96
N ARG A 19 -29.86 28.91 -16.67
CA ARG A 19 -29.48 27.68 -15.98
C ARG A 19 -29.96 26.40 -16.69
N SER A 20 -29.08 25.57 -17.24
CA SER A 20 -29.28 24.10 -17.33
C SER A 20 -28.01 23.40 -17.81
N GLY A 21 -27.62 22.32 -17.12
CA GLY A 21 -26.54 21.43 -17.59
C GLY A 21 -25.32 21.30 -16.68
N ARG A 22 -25.41 21.67 -15.38
CA ARG A 22 -24.49 21.15 -14.37
C ARG A 22 -24.87 19.69 -14.11
N MET A 23 -24.44 18.77 -14.98
CA MET A 23 -24.49 17.34 -14.69
C MET A 23 -23.31 17.01 -13.77
N ASN A 24 -23.55 17.16 -12.46
CA ASN A 24 -22.91 16.33 -11.45
C ASN A 24 -23.42 14.90 -11.64
N LEU A 25 -22.51 13.92 -11.70
CA LEU A 25 -22.58 12.48 -11.38
C LEU A 25 -21.57 11.80 -12.32
N MET A 26 -20.38 11.42 -11.89
CA MET A 26 -20.15 10.47 -10.82
C MET A 26 -19.18 11.03 -9.79
N ALA A 27 -19.64 11.16 -8.55
CA ALA A 27 -18.75 10.92 -7.43
C ALA A 27 -18.37 9.44 -7.52
N GLU A 28 -17.25 9.13 -8.17
CA GLU A 28 -16.52 7.92 -7.82
C GLU A 28 -16.40 7.94 -6.30
N HIS A 29 -16.90 6.88 -5.67
CA HIS A 29 -16.76 6.74 -4.23
C HIS A 29 -15.26 6.83 -3.93
N ASP A 30 -14.85 7.93 -3.31
CA ASP A 30 -13.51 8.15 -2.77
C ASP A 30 -13.37 7.19 -1.57
N ALA A 31 -13.30 5.90 -1.86
CA ALA A 31 -12.89 4.91 -0.90
C ALA A 31 -11.51 5.38 -0.41
N PRO A 32 -11.30 5.47 0.91
CA PRO A 32 -10.02 5.94 1.43
C PRO A 32 -8.90 5.13 0.78
N ALA A 33 -7.89 5.84 0.26
CA ALA A 33 -6.74 5.19 -0.36
C ALA A 33 -6.19 4.13 0.60
N ARG A 34 -5.98 2.91 0.11
CA ARG A 34 -5.48 1.80 0.92
C ARG A 34 -4.10 2.17 1.50
N THR A 35 -3.91 1.94 2.80
CA THR A 35 -2.70 2.36 3.54
C THR A 35 -1.98 1.19 4.21
N ASP A 36 -2.28 -0.04 3.81
CA ASP A 36 -1.83 -1.26 4.49
C ASP A 36 -0.29 -1.30 4.71
N LEU A 37 0.52 -1.05 3.67
CA LEU A 37 1.97 -1.00 3.80
C LEU A 37 2.43 0.23 4.61
N SER A 38 1.80 1.38 4.37
CA SER A 38 2.07 2.62 5.11
C SER A 38 1.88 2.43 6.61
N ASP A 39 0.80 1.77 7.02
CA ASP A 39 0.45 1.54 8.41
C ASP A 39 1.35 0.48 9.04
N LEU A 40 1.62 -0.62 8.33
CA LEU A 40 2.56 -1.66 8.77
C LEU A 40 3.96 -1.08 9.03
N VAL A 41 4.49 -0.30 8.08
CA VAL A 41 5.82 0.33 8.21
C VAL A 41 5.84 1.32 9.36
N ARG A 42 4.84 2.20 9.45
CA ARG A 42 4.76 3.23 10.49
C ARG A 42 4.69 2.60 11.88
N ALA A 43 3.79 1.64 12.08
CA ALA A 43 3.60 0.94 13.36
C ALA A 43 4.89 0.23 13.77
N ARG A 44 5.47 -0.59 12.89
CA ARG A 44 6.66 -1.37 13.22
C ARG A 44 7.88 -0.49 13.50
N ARG A 45 8.08 0.58 12.73
CA ARG A 45 9.16 1.53 12.97
C ARG A 45 9.04 2.18 14.35
N GLN A 46 7.83 2.56 14.75
CA GLN A 46 7.56 3.15 16.07
C GLN A 46 7.81 2.15 17.21
N GLU A 47 7.37 0.90 17.06
CA GLU A 47 7.64 -0.17 18.03
C GLU A 47 9.15 -0.38 18.25
N LEU A 48 9.92 -0.38 17.17
CA LEU A 48 11.38 -0.51 17.20
C LEU A 48 12.10 0.79 17.58
N ARG A 49 11.35 1.90 17.77
CA ARG A 49 11.86 3.25 18.07
C ARG A 49 12.92 3.72 17.07
N LEU A 50 12.75 3.38 15.81
CA LEU A 50 13.66 3.77 14.74
C LEU A 50 13.28 5.12 14.16
N SER A 51 14.28 5.94 13.84
CA SER A 51 14.08 7.08 12.95
C SER A 51 13.92 6.61 11.50
N LEU A 52 13.30 7.42 10.65
CA LEU A 52 13.20 7.13 9.22
C LEU A 52 14.59 6.97 8.55
N ARG A 53 15.60 7.71 9.01
CA ARG A 53 16.98 7.54 8.54
C ARG A 53 17.56 6.21 8.98
N ALA A 54 17.31 5.79 10.22
CA ALA A 54 17.74 4.48 10.69
C ALA A 54 17.11 3.33 9.89
N VAL A 55 15.87 3.49 9.38
CA VAL A 55 15.28 2.51 8.46
C VAL A 55 15.99 2.52 7.12
N GLN A 56 16.21 3.69 6.50
CA GLN A 56 17.00 3.81 5.26
C GLN A 56 18.35 3.09 5.40
N ASP A 57 19.11 3.39 6.45
CA ASP A 57 20.46 2.88 6.67
C ASP A 57 20.50 1.36 6.93
N ARG A 58 19.34 0.74 7.20
CA ARG A 58 19.19 -0.73 7.32
C ARG A 58 18.73 -1.40 6.03
N THR A 59 18.26 -0.65 5.04
CA THR A 59 17.80 -1.19 3.75
C THR A 59 18.93 -1.33 2.74
N VAL A 60 20.10 -1.74 3.19
CA VAL A 60 21.34 -1.72 2.41
C VAL A 60 21.41 -2.90 1.42
N GLU A 61 21.79 -2.61 0.18
CA GLU A 61 22.14 -3.62 -0.83
C GLU A 61 23.53 -4.20 -0.52
N PRO A 62 23.69 -5.54 -0.35
CA PRO A 62 24.96 -6.16 0.02
C PRO A 62 26.13 -5.85 -0.92
N ASP A 63 25.88 -5.74 -2.22
CA ASP A 63 26.94 -5.57 -3.22
C ASP A 63 27.49 -4.14 -3.28
N THR A 64 26.65 -3.14 -3.00
CA THR A 64 27.01 -1.72 -3.17
C THR A 64 27.16 -0.98 -1.85
N GLY A 65 26.54 -1.47 -0.76
CA GLY A 65 26.44 -0.73 0.50
C GLY A 65 25.43 0.42 0.46
N ASP A 66 24.77 0.66 -0.68
CA ASP A 66 23.80 1.74 -0.82
C ASP A 66 22.42 1.34 -0.29
N PRO A 67 21.66 2.28 0.31
CA PRO A 67 20.29 2.00 0.71
C PRO A 67 19.37 1.91 -0.50
N LEU A 68 18.64 0.79 -0.58
CA LEU A 68 17.62 0.49 -1.60
C LEU A 68 16.37 1.34 -1.46
N LEU A 69 16.07 1.81 -0.25
CA LEU A 69 14.95 2.70 0.05
C LEU A 69 15.49 3.99 0.65
N LYS A 70 15.23 5.11 -0.03
CA LYS A 70 15.66 6.43 0.45
C LYS A 70 14.70 6.95 1.52
N TYR A 71 15.21 7.77 2.44
CA TYR A 71 14.46 8.47 3.48
C TYR A 71 13.22 9.17 2.92
N SER A 72 13.36 9.87 1.79
CA SER A 72 12.25 10.61 1.15
C SER A 72 11.17 9.70 0.57
N TRP A 73 11.47 8.44 0.27
CA TRP A 73 10.45 7.46 -0.11
C TRP A 73 9.70 6.98 1.13
N ILE A 74 10.43 6.65 2.21
CA ILE A 74 9.84 6.15 3.47
C ILE A 74 8.95 7.22 4.13
N ASP A 75 9.42 8.47 4.18
CA ASP A 75 8.66 9.60 4.73
C ASP A 75 7.33 9.83 3.97
N ARG A 76 7.37 9.74 2.63
CA ARG A 76 6.16 9.87 1.79
C ARG A 76 5.20 8.71 2.00
N LEU A 77 5.73 7.47 2.04
CA LEU A 77 4.94 6.28 2.33
C LEU A 77 4.19 6.44 3.66
N GLU A 78 4.88 6.79 4.74
CA GLU A 78 4.26 6.95 6.06
C GLU A 78 3.27 8.11 6.15
N LYS A 79 3.32 9.08 5.25
CA LYS A 79 2.34 10.18 5.16
C LYS A 79 1.17 9.89 4.22
N GLY A 80 1.12 8.70 3.63
CA GLY A 80 0.12 8.35 2.62
C GLY A 80 0.25 9.18 1.34
N GLN A 81 1.43 9.75 1.09
CA GLN A 81 1.67 10.52 -0.13
C GLN A 81 1.95 9.57 -1.30
N PRO A 82 1.67 9.99 -2.55
CA PRO A 82 1.97 9.18 -3.72
C PRO A 82 3.45 8.80 -3.80
N VAL A 83 3.69 7.49 -3.91
CA VAL A 83 5.02 6.90 -4.12
C VAL A 83 4.95 5.89 -5.25
N ILE A 84 6.10 5.65 -5.88
CA ILE A 84 6.25 4.52 -6.80
C ILE A 84 6.19 3.23 -5.97
N PRO A 85 5.33 2.25 -6.34
CA PRO A 85 5.27 0.97 -5.65
C PRO A 85 6.65 0.31 -5.55
N PRO A 86 7.01 -0.25 -4.37
CA PRO A 86 8.32 -0.86 -4.17
C PRO A 86 8.44 -2.18 -4.94
N GLN A 87 9.64 -2.44 -5.45
CA GLN A 87 9.99 -3.70 -6.12
C GLN A 87 10.38 -4.78 -5.11
N TYR A 88 10.44 -6.04 -5.55
CA TYR A 88 10.78 -7.17 -4.67
C TYR A 88 12.06 -6.99 -3.83
N PRO A 89 13.21 -6.54 -4.38
CA PRO A 89 14.41 -6.30 -3.57
C PRO A 89 14.18 -5.26 -2.47
N GLN A 90 13.39 -4.23 -2.75
CA GLN A 90 13.04 -3.19 -1.77
C GLN A 90 12.13 -3.73 -0.67
N LEU A 91 11.14 -4.58 -1.03
CA LEU A 91 10.28 -5.26 -0.04
C LEU A 91 11.10 -6.19 0.87
N LYS A 92 12.06 -6.92 0.31
CA LYS A 92 12.99 -7.77 1.07
C LYS A 92 13.86 -6.95 2.02
N ALA A 93 14.41 -5.84 1.55
CA ALA A 93 15.22 -4.93 2.37
C ALA A 93 14.38 -4.31 3.50
N LEU A 94 13.15 -3.90 3.21
CA LEU A 94 12.22 -3.35 4.19
C LEU A 94 11.85 -4.36 5.27
N ALA A 95 11.55 -5.60 4.87
CA ALA A 95 11.26 -6.70 5.79
C ALA A 95 12.43 -6.96 6.75
N SER A 96 13.66 -7.00 6.22
CA SER A 96 14.86 -7.15 7.04
C SER A 96 15.10 -5.95 7.96
N ALA A 97 14.92 -4.72 7.47
CA ALA A 97 15.18 -3.49 8.23
C ALA A 97 14.23 -3.30 9.42
N LEU A 98 12.99 -3.78 9.28
CA LEU A 98 11.91 -3.65 10.25
C LEU A 98 11.63 -4.93 11.04
N ASP A 99 12.45 -5.97 10.89
CA ASP A 99 12.26 -7.25 11.57
C ASP A 99 10.83 -7.79 11.39
N LEU A 100 10.41 -7.86 10.12
CA LEU A 100 9.11 -8.37 9.66
C LEU A 100 9.32 -9.57 8.74
N SER A 101 8.28 -10.41 8.62
CA SER A 101 8.28 -11.43 7.58
C SER A 101 8.10 -10.79 6.21
N LEU A 102 8.79 -11.32 5.19
CA LEU A 102 8.65 -10.84 3.81
C LEU A 102 7.20 -10.99 3.32
N GLY A 103 6.52 -12.07 3.69
CA GLY A 103 5.11 -12.30 3.34
C GLY A 103 4.21 -11.16 3.81
N ALA A 104 4.30 -10.75 5.08
CA ALA A 104 3.47 -9.66 5.62
C ALA A 104 3.70 -8.34 4.88
N VAL A 105 4.96 -8.06 4.50
CA VAL A 105 5.32 -6.85 3.75
C VAL A 105 4.80 -6.92 2.31
N GLN A 106 4.83 -8.10 1.67
CA GLN A 106 4.27 -8.31 0.33
C GLN A 106 2.74 -8.22 0.33
N ASP A 107 2.08 -8.81 1.31
CA ASP A 107 0.62 -8.75 1.48
C ASP A 107 0.16 -7.30 1.62
N ALA A 108 0.78 -6.55 2.52
CA ALA A 108 0.47 -5.14 2.73
C ALA A 108 0.76 -4.29 1.48
N ALA A 109 1.85 -4.56 0.75
CA ALA A 109 2.13 -3.88 -0.51
C ALA A 109 1.13 -4.25 -1.62
N GLY A 110 0.73 -5.52 -1.67
CA GLY A 110 -0.30 -6.06 -2.57
C GLY A 110 -1.64 -5.37 -2.37
N ALA A 111 -2.09 -5.30 -1.12
CA ALA A 111 -3.31 -4.62 -0.73
C ALA A 111 -3.25 -3.13 -1.11
N GLN A 112 -2.20 -2.42 -0.69
CA GLN A 112 -2.11 -0.98 -0.88
C GLN A 112 -1.98 -0.54 -2.34
N PHE A 113 -1.09 -1.15 -3.12
CA PHE A 113 -0.76 -0.65 -4.46
C PHE A 113 -1.50 -1.36 -5.60
N PHE A 114 -2.03 -2.56 -5.35
CA PHE A 114 -2.61 -3.40 -6.39
C PHE A 114 -4.03 -3.87 -6.07
N GLY A 115 -4.57 -3.49 -4.89
CA GLY A 115 -5.89 -3.94 -4.45
C GLY A 115 -5.98 -5.45 -4.25
N ILE A 116 -4.85 -6.11 -4.00
CA ILE A 116 -4.79 -7.56 -3.78
C ILE A 116 -5.09 -7.83 -2.32
N ASP A 117 -6.27 -8.37 -2.05
CA ASP A 117 -6.63 -8.93 -0.75
C ASP A 117 -6.13 -10.36 -0.65
N THR A 118 -5.03 -10.59 0.07
CA THR A 118 -4.63 -11.95 0.41
C THR A 118 -5.49 -12.45 1.55
N VAL A 119 -6.34 -13.44 1.26
CA VAL A 119 -7.08 -14.19 2.27
C VAL A 119 -6.10 -15.11 3.01
N TRP A 120 -5.27 -14.53 3.88
CA TRP A 120 -4.60 -15.26 4.93
C TRP A 120 -5.53 -15.26 6.14
N SER A 121 -5.93 -16.43 6.62
CA SER A 121 -6.65 -16.52 7.90
C SER A 121 -5.83 -15.80 8.98
N GLU A 122 -6.39 -14.72 9.54
CA GLU A 122 -5.79 -13.94 10.64
C GLU A 122 -5.53 -14.79 11.90
N SER A 123 -6.13 -15.97 12.01
CA SER A 123 -5.95 -16.84 13.16
C SER A 123 -4.50 -17.32 13.27
N HIS A 124 -3.85 -16.98 14.39
CA HIS A 124 -2.56 -17.56 14.76
C HIS A 124 -2.63 -19.10 14.75
N GLU A 125 -3.81 -19.66 15.01
CA GLU A 125 -4.17 -21.06 14.94
C GLU A 125 -3.99 -21.65 13.53
N ALA A 126 -4.49 -21.01 12.48
CA ALA A 126 -4.31 -21.50 11.10
C ALA A 126 -2.82 -21.52 10.72
N ARG A 127 -2.06 -20.50 11.11
CA ARG A 127 -0.60 -20.45 10.85
C ARG A 127 0.13 -21.57 11.59
N ALA A 128 -0.27 -21.84 12.82
CA ALA A 128 0.28 -22.94 13.60
C ALA A 128 -0.10 -24.31 13.00
N LEU A 129 -1.30 -24.43 12.42
CA LEU A 129 -1.75 -25.63 11.73
C LEU A 129 -0.93 -25.90 10.46
N VAL A 130 -0.74 -24.89 9.60
CA VAL A 130 0.07 -24.99 8.38
C VAL A 130 1.52 -25.41 8.72
N ARG A 131 2.16 -24.76 9.70
CA ARG A 131 3.51 -25.15 10.17
C ARG A 131 3.60 -26.56 10.79
N ARG A 132 2.48 -27.12 11.25
CA ARG A 132 2.43 -28.51 11.72
C ARG A 132 2.21 -29.47 10.55
N ALA A 133 1.40 -29.07 9.57
CA ALA A 133 1.16 -29.84 8.35
C ALA A 133 2.44 -30.09 7.55
N ASP A 134 3.36 -29.14 7.49
CA ASP A 134 4.68 -29.30 6.83
C ASP A 134 5.54 -30.44 7.41
N ARG A 135 5.23 -30.91 8.62
CA ARG A 135 5.94 -32.01 9.30
C ARG A 135 5.18 -33.33 9.27
N MET A 136 4.01 -33.37 8.63
CA MET A 136 3.19 -34.57 8.53
C MET A 136 3.67 -35.46 7.39
N THR A 137 3.49 -36.77 7.55
CA THR A 137 3.65 -37.70 6.42
C THR A 137 2.49 -37.53 5.44
N PRO A 138 2.63 -37.99 4.17
CA PRO A 138 1.54 -37.95 3.21
C PRO A 138 0.24 -38.59 3.71
N GLU A 139 0.34 -39.70 4.45
CA GLU A 139 -0.81 -40.41 5.02
C GLU A 139 -1.52 -39.59 6.11
N GLN A 140 -0.75 -38.88 6.94
CA GLN A 140 -1.28 -38.00 7.98
C GLN A 140 -1.94 -36.76 7.38
N LEU A 141 -1.36 -36.21 6.30
CA LEU A 141 -1.93 -35.08 5.58
C LEU A 141 -3.27 -35.45 4.94
N GLU A 142 -3.35 -36.66 4.38
CA GLU A 142 -4.58 -37.23 3.82
C GLU A 142 -5.65 -37.47 4.91
N GLN A 143 -5.26 -37.96 6.09
CA GLN A 143 -6.18 -38.06 7.23
C GLN A 143 -6.69 -36.69 7.70
N LEU A 144 -5.80 -35.70 7.81
CA LEU A 144 -6.17 -34.33 8.17
C LEU A 144 -7.14 -33.74 7.16
N ARG A 145 -6.90 -33.95 5.85
CA ARG A 145 -7.80 -33.49 4.79
C ARG A 145 -9.20 -34.07 4.94
N ARG A 146 -9.34 -35.38 5.15
CA ARG A 146 -10.66 -36.01 5.37
C ARG A 146 -11.37 -35.47 6.60
N LEU A 147 -10.63 -35.17 7.67
CA LEU A 147 -11.21 -34.56 8.88
C LEU A 147 -11.71 -33.14 8.60
N ILE A 148 -10.95 -32.33 7.86
CA ILE A 148 -11.37 -30.99 7.45
C ILE A 148 -12.62 -31.09 6.57
N ASP A 149 -12.62 -31.94 5.55
CA ASP A 149 -13.74 -32.13 4.63
C ASP A 149 -15.03 -32.58 5.37
N ALA A 150 -14.90 -33.34 6.47
CA ALA A 150 -16.03 -33.77 7.29
C ALA A 150 -16.61 -32.67 8.19
N ILE A 151 -15.80 -31.69 8.61
CA ILE A 151 -16.18 -30.64 9.56
C ILE A 151 -16.54 -29.33 8.84
N ALA A 152 -15.86 -29.06 7.73
CA ALA A 152 -16.01 -27.88 6.89
C ALA A 152 -15.93 -28.32 5.42
N PRO A 153 -17.05 -28.84 4.85
CA PRO A 153 -17.07 -29.29 3.47
C PRO A 153 -16.76 -28.13 2.51
N PRO A 154 -16.09 -28.39 1.38
CA PRO A 154 -15.87 -27.38 0.36
C PRO A 154 -17.22 -26.88 -0.19
N GLU A 155 -17.34 -25.57 -0.46
CA GLU A 155 -18.51 -24.97 -1.11
C GLU A 155 -18.75 -25.53 -2.53
#